data_AF-A0A7V8QPJ2-F1
#
_entry.id   AF-A0A7V8QPJ2-F1
#
_cell.length_a   1.000
_cell.length_b   1.000
_cell.length_c   1.000
_cell.angle_alpha   90.00
_cell.angle_beta   90.00
_cell.angle_gamma   90.00
#
_symmetry.space_group_name_H-M   'P 1'
#
loop_
_entity.id
_entity.type
_entity.pdbx_description
1 polymer ?
#
loop_
_entity_poly.entity_id
_entity_poly.type
_entity_poly.pdbx_seq_one_letter_code
_entity_poly.pdbx_strand_id
1 'polypeptide(L)'
;MAKEISGYVKLQIKGGQANPAPPVGPALGQRGINIMEFCKAFNEKTKSLMGKPVPVVITVYKDKKFDFVIKTPPASHFIKEAAKLKSGSKEPGRVVAGSITKKQAEKIAQEKMKDLNAFDLKEATKIICGSARSMGIEVKD
;
A
#
# COMPACT_ATOMS: atom_id res chain seq x y z
N MET A 1 12.01 4.18 26.10
CA MET A 1 13.39 4.55 25.74
C MET A 1 13.49 4.58 24.22
N ALA A 2 13.54 5.77 23.63
CA ALA A 2 13.50 5.95 22.18
C ALA A 2 14.89 5.71 21.58
N LYS A 3 15.05 4.60 20.85
CA LYS A 3 16.27 4.34 20.08
C LYS A 3 16.48 5.48 19.09
N GLU A 4 17.69 6.03 19.00
CA GLU A 4 17.98 7.13 18.06
C GLU A 4 17.80 6.66 16.61
N ILE A 5 16.86 7.30 15.93
CA ILE A 5 16.50 7.01 14.55
C ILE A 5 17.48 7.76 13.64
N SER A 6 18.22 7.01 12.82
CA SER A 6 19.15 7.54 11.80
C SER A 6 18.40 8.05 10.57
N GLY A 7 17.23 7.47 10.28
CA GLY A 7 16.35 7.96 9.22
C GLY A 7 15.18 7.03 8.93
N TYR A 8 14.27 7.53 8.09
CA TYR A 8 13.13 6.78 7.57
C TYR A 8 13.28 6.61 6.06
N VAL A 9 13.06 5.39 5.58
CA VAL A 9 13.00 5.06 4.16
C VAL A 9 11.59 4.58 3.84
N LYS A 10 10.92 5.25 2.90
CA LYS A 10 9.58 4.87 2.44
C LYS A 10 9.71 4.29 1.04
N LEU A 11 9.35 3.02 0.88
CA LEU A 11 9.42 2.32 -0.40
C LEU A 11 8.08 1.67 -0.71
N GLN A 12 7.78 1.53 -2.01
CA GLN A 12 6.61 0.81 -2.49
C GLN A 12 7.08 -0.45 -3.23
N ILE A 13 6.71 -1.62 -2.72
CA ILE A 13 7.18 -2.92 -3.22
C ILE A 13 5.99 -3.80 -3.55
N LYS A 14 6.02 -4.52 -4.67
CA LYS A 14 4.99 -5.51 -4.98
C LYS A 14 5.06 -6.67 -3.99
N GLY A 15 3.94 -7.01 -3.39
CA GLY A 15 3.83 -8.07 -2.41
C GLY A 15 4.26 -9.42 -2.98
N GLY A 16 5.05 -10.15 -2.20
CA GLY A 16 5.64 -11.43 -2.60
C GLY A 16 6.69 -11.36 -3.72
N GLN A 17 7.01 -10.16 -4.22
CA GLN A 17 8.02 -9.92 -5.25
C GLN A 17 9.04 -8.86 -4.80
N ALA A 18 9.46 -8.88 -3.54
CA ALA A 18 10.64 -8.09 -3.15
C ALA A 18 11.86 -8.66 -3.85
N ASN A 19 12.37 -7.90 -4.82
CA ASN A 19 13.61 -8.18 -5.53
C ASN A 19 14.63 -7.08 -5.17
N PRO A 20 15.91 -7.39 -4.92
CA PRO A 20 17.00 -6.40 -4.76
C PRO A 20 17.24 -5.45 -5.95
N ALA A 21 16.34 -5.44 -6.95
CA ALA A 21 16.35 -4.59 -8.12
C ALA A 21 16.50 -3.07 -7.80
N PRO A 22 16.93 -2.26 -8.78
CA PRO A 22 17.33 -0.84 -8.61
C PRO A 22 16.39 0.12 -7.85
N PRO A 23 15.07 -0.07 -7.69
CA PRO A 23 14.30 0.81 -6.80
C PRO A 23 14.49 0.53 -5.30
N VAL A 24 14.85 -0.70 -4.91
CA VAL A 24 14.93 -1.14 -3.49
C VAL A 24 16.38 -1.32 -3.06
N GLY A 25 17.22 -1.91 -3.91
CA GLY A 25 18.61 -2.21 -3.61
C GLY A 25 19.45 -0.96 -3.26
N PRO A 26 19.51 0.07 -4.11
CA PRO A 26 20.24 1.31 -3.85
C PRO A 26 19.73 2.08 -2.63
N ALA A 27 18.41 2.17 -2.46
CA ALA A 27 17.79 2.93 -1.37
C ALA A 27 18.07 2.32 0.02
N LEU A 28 18.11 0.99 0.11
CA LEU A 28 18.41 0.27 1.36
C LEU A 28 19.91 0.04 1.57
N GLY A 29 20.64 -0.22 0.49
CA GLY A 29 22.08 -0.42 0.50
C GLY A 29 22.86 0.82 0.93
N GLN A 30 22.43 2.02 0.50
CA GLN A 30 23.02 3.30 0.96
C GLN A 30 22.90 3.51 2.48
N ARG A 31 21.95 2.83 3.14
CA ARG A 31 21.71 2.93 4.59
C ARG A 31 22.29 1.76 5.38
N GLY A 32 23.01 0.84 4.72
CA GLY A 32 23.67 -0.30 5.36
C GLY A 32 22.71 -1.39 5.85
N ILE A 33 21.52 -1.50 5.26
CA ILE A 33 20.50 -2.48 5.63
C ILE A 33 20.74 -3.79 4.86
N ASN A 34 20.53 -4.93 5.52
CA ASN A 34 20.65 -6.24 4.89
C ASN A 34 19.46 -6.50 3.94
N ILE A 35 19.66 -6.25 2.65
CA ILE A 35 18.62 -6.31 1.61
C ILE A 35 17.99 -7.71 1.51
N MET A 36 18.80 -8.77 1.66
CA MET A 36 18.31 -10.16 1.56
C MET A 36 17.39 -10.54 2.72
N GLU A 37 17.72 -10.11 3.93
CA GLU A 37 16.93 -10.36 5.13
C GLU A 37 15.60 -9.61 5.07
N PHE A 38 15.63 -8.35 4.64
CA PHE A 38 14.44 -7.56 4.39
C PHE A 38 13.55 -8.19 3.31
N CYS A 39 14.11 -8.60 2.16
CA CYS A 39 13.34 -9.23 1.09
C CYS A 39 12.68 -10.54 1.55
N LYS A 40 13.37 -11.38 2.34
CA LYS A 40 12.77 -12.61 2.90
C LYS A 40 11.63 -12.31 3.86
N ALA A 41 11.88 -11.45 4.85
CA ALA A 41 10.89 -11.12 5.88
C ALA A 41 9.68 -10.37 5.29
N PHE A 42 9.91 -9.51 4.28
CA PHE A 42 8.86 -8.85 3.53
C PHE A 42 8.06 -9.85 2.70
N ASN A 43 8.71 -10.74 1.96
CA ASN A 43 8.00 -11.72 1.15
C ASN A 43 7.15 -12.64 2.02
N GLU A 44 7.64 -13.07 3.18
CA GLU A 44 6.90 -13.91 4.12
C GLU A 44 5.65 -13.24 4.69
N LYS A 45 5.78 -11.99 5.19
CA LYS A 45 4.63 -11.21 5.68
C LYS A 45 3.68 -10.79 4.56
N THR A 46 4.16 -10.70 3.33
CA THR A 46 3.38 -10.25 2.17
C THR A 46 2.94 -11.40 1.26
N LYS A 47 3.10 -12.67 1.69
CA LYS A 47 2.59 -13.86 0.97
C LYS A 47 1.08 -13.76 0.72
N SER A 48 0.33 -13.19 1.67
CA SER A 48 -1.13 -13.02 1.55
C SER A 48 -1.54 -11.91 0.58
N LEU A 49 -0.61 -11.04 0.16
CA LEU A 49 -0.86 -9.89 -0.71
C LEU A 49 -0.03 -9.95 -2.00
N MET A 50 0.22 -11.16 -2.50
CA MET A 50 1.02 -11.38 -3.73
C MET A 50 0.50 -10.52 -4.89
N GLY A 51 1.40 -9.74 -5.50
CA GLY A 51 1.12 -8.90 -6.66
C GLY A 51 0.56 -7.50 -6.35
N LYS A 52 0.12 -7.22 -5.12
CA LYS A 52 -0.37 -5.88 -4.74
C LYS A 52 0.81 -4.98 -4.33
N PRO A 53 0.88 -3.71 -4.74
CA PRO A 53 1.94 -2.82 -4.26
C PRO A 53 1.68 -2.45 -2.82
N VAL A 54 2.62 -2.78 -1.96
CA VAL A 54 2.54 -2.60 -0.51
C VAL A 54 3.56 -1.54 -0.11
N PRO A 55 3.12 -0.42 0.49
CA PRO A 55 4.02 0.58 1.01
C PRO A 55 4.66 0.08 2.30
N VAL A 56 5.98 0.21 2.39
CA VAL A 56 6.77 -0.16 3.56
C VAL A 56 7.49 1.06 4.08
N VAL A 57 7.40 1.26 5.39
CA VAL A 57 8.19 2.27 6.10
C VAL A 57 9.29 1.53 6.86
N ILE A 58 10.53 1.84 6.54
CA ILE A 58 11.72 1.23 7.13
C ILE A 58 12.38 2.29 7.99
N THR A 59 12.45 2.02 9.28
CA THR A 59 13.11 2.84 10.28
C THR A 59 14.51 2.28 10.49
N VAL A 60 15.52 3.11 10.25
CA VAL A 60 16.93 2.73 10.45
C VAL A 60 17.41 3.34 11.75
N TYR A 61 17.97 2.50 12.63
CA TYR A 61 18.61 2.96 13.86
C TYR A 61 20.13 3.10 13.67
N LYS A 62 20.79 3.90 14.51
CA LYS A 62 22.26 4.07 14.46
C LYS A 62 23.02 2.76 14.63
N ASP A 63 22.44 1.78 15.33
CA ASP A 63 23.04 0.46 15.60
C ASP A 63 23.04 -0.48 14.38
N LYS A 64 22.73 0.03 13.17
CA LYS A 64 22.50 -0.76 11.94
C LYS A 64 21.32 -1.73 12.01
N LYS A 65 20.55 -1.70 13.11
CA LYS A 65 19.26 -2.39 13.21
C LYS A 65 18.24 -1.63 12.36
N PHE A 66 17.34 -2.38 11.74
CA PHE A 66 16.22 -1.84 10.98
C PHE A 66 14.92 -2.43 11.50
N ASP A 67 13.90 -1.58 11.66
CA ASP A 67 12.52 -2.01 11.84
C ASP A 67 11.77 -1.67 10.56
N PHE A 68 10.91 -2.57 10.09
CA PHE A 68 10.06 -2.31 8.94
C PHE A 68 8.59 -2.55 9.29
N VAL A 69 7.78 -1.55 8.98
CA VAL A 69 6.33 -1.60 9.11
C VAL A 69 5.74 -1.70 7.72
N ILE A 70 5.13 -2.84 7.45
CA ILE A 70 4.34 -3.06 6.23
C ILE A 70 2.97 -2.45 6.49
N LYS A 71 2.58 -1.50 5.64
CA LYS A 71 1.22 -0.96 5.63
C LYS A 71 0.38 -1.70 4.61
N THR A 72 -0.94 -1.69 4.73
CA THR A 72 -1.79 -2.27 3.67
C THR A 72 -1.61 -1.58 2.32
N PRO A 73 -1.91 -2.29 1.23
CA PRO A 73 -1.88 -1.73 -0.12
C PRO A 73 -2.77 -0.46 -0.21
N PRO A 74 -2.39 0.51 -1.07
CA PRO A 74 -3.17 1.71 -1.27
C PRO A 74 -4.56 1.35 -1.78
N ALA A 75 -5.57 2.11 -1.34
CA ALA A 75 -6.95 1.92 -1.77
C ALA A 75 -7.08 2.00 -3.29
N SER A 76 -6.22 2.82 -3.91
CA SER A 76 -6.12 2.98 -5.35
C SER A 76 -5.90 1.66 -6.11
N HIS A 77 -5.16 0.71 -5.55
CA HIS A 77 -4.93 -0.58 -6.20
C HIS A 77 -6.12 -1.52 -6.03
N PHE A 78 -6.72 -1.59 -4.85
CA PHE A 78 -7.93 -2.39 -4.62
C PHE A 78 -9.11 -1.91 -5.46
N ILE A 79 -9.28 -0.60 -5.58
CA ILE A 79 -10.35 -0.01 -6.38
C ILE A 79 -10.10 -0.27 -7.88
N LYS A 80 -8.86 -0.17 -8.37
CA LYS A 80 -8.51 -0.52 -9.76
C LYS A 80 -8.74 -1.99 -10.07
N GLU A 81 -8.42 -2.87 -9.12
CA GLU A 81 -8.64 -4.32 -9.22
C GLU A 81 -10.15 -4.65 -9.25
N ALA A 82 -10.94 -4.04 -8.36
CA ALA A 82 -12.39 -4.19 -8.34
C ALA A 82 -13.08 -3.64 -9.60
N ALA A 83 -12.57 -2.52 -10.13
CA ALA A 83 -13.05 -1.94 -11.38
C ALA A 83 -12.49 -2.65 -12.65
N LYS A 84 -11.59 -3.64 -12.50
CA LYS A 84 -10.86 -4.31 -13.60
C LYS A 84 -10.12 -3.36 -14.56
N LEU A 85 -9.66 -2.22 -14.06
CA LEU A 85 -8.98 -1.19 -14.86
C LEU A 85 -7.48 -1.19 -14.61
N LYS A 86 -6.70 -1.14 -15.69
CA LYS A 86 -5.23 -1.02 -15.64
C LYS A 86 -4.76 0.42 -15.37
N SER A 87 -5.59 1.41 -15.69
CA SER A 87 -5.31 2.85 -15.57
C SER A 87 -6.47 3.54 -14.85
N GLY A 88 -6.16 4.51 -13.99
CA GLY A 88 -7.19 5.45 -13.49
C GLY A 88 -7.63 6.40 -14.61
N SER A 89 -8.60 7.25 -14.34
CA SER A 89 -8.98 8.31 -15.28
C SER A 89 -7.84 9.30 -15.45
N LYS A 90 -7.56 9.71 -16.70
CA LYS A 90 -6.62 10.80 -17.01
C LYS A 90 -7.17 12.18 -16.63
N GLU A 91 -8.50 12.31 -16.56
CA GLU A 91 -9.21 13.52 -16.12
C GLU A 91 -10.31 13.13 -15.12
N PRO A 92 -9.98 13.02 -13.81
CA PRO A 92 -10.97 12.72 -12.79
C PRO A 92 -12.05 13.81 -12.76
N GLY A 93 -13.31 13.40 -12.90
CA GLY A 93 -14.49 14.29 -12.93
C GLY A 93 -15.04 14.59 -14.32
N ARG A 94 -14.26 14.41 -15.39
CA ARG A 94 -14.75 14.51 -16.78
C ARG A 94 -14.93 13.14 -17.44
N VAL A 95 -13.99 12.24 -17.21
CA VAL A 95 -14.04 10.88 -17.76
C VAL A 95 -14.15 9.89 -16.61
N VAL A 96 -15.25 9.15 -16.57
CA VAL A 96 -15.41 8.03 -15.64
C VAL A 96 -14.65 6.84 -16.20
N ALA A 97 -13.57 6.42 -15.55
CA ALA A 97 -12.76 5.30 -16.01
C ALA A 97 -13.46 3.95 -15.78
N GLY A 98 -14.36 3.87 -14.79
CA GLY A 98 -15.25 2.74 -14.56
C GLY A 98 -16.03 2.90 -13.27
N SER A 99 -16.70 1.82 -12.85
CA SER A 99 -17.56 1.82 -11.66
C SER A 99 -17.26 0.67 -10.70
N ILE A 100 -17.38 0.93 -9.41
CA ILE A 100 -17.39 -0.10 -8.34
C ILE A 100 -18.75 -0.13 -7.65
N THR A 101 -19.13 -1.29 -7.13
CA THR A 101 -20.35 -1.43 -6.31
C THR A 101 -20.07 -1.15 -4.84
N LYS A 102 -21.09 -0.73 -4.10
CA LYS A 102 -20.96 -0.46 -2.66
C LYS A 102 -20.47 -1.68 -1.88
N LYS A 103 -20.93 -2.87 -2.24
CA LYS A 103 -20.47 -4.16 -1.68
C LYS A 103 -18.97 -4.40 -1.91
N GLN A 104 -18.42 -3.98 -3.04
CA GLN A 104 -16.98 -4.06 -3.30
C GLN A 104 -16.22 -3.04 -2.44
N ALA A 105 -16.75 -1.82 -2.31
CA ALA A 105 -16.16 -0.81 -1.44
C ALA A 105 -16.12 -1.25 0.03
N GLU A 106 -17.18 -1.91 0.52
CA GLU A 106 -17.24 -2.46 1.88
C GLU A 106 -16.22 -3.60 2.10
N LYS A 107 -16.09 -4.52 1.14
CA LYS A 107 -15.05 -5.58 1.23
C LYS A 107 -13.65 -5.00 1.27
N ILE A 108 -13.37 -4.01 0.41
CA ILE A 108 -12.08 -3.30 0.39
C ILE A 108 -11.87 -2.55 1.71
N ALA A 109 -12.90 -1.90 2.24
CA ALA A 109 -12.85 -1.19 3.51
C ALA A 109 -12.55 -2.14 4.67
N GLN A 110 -13.15 -3.34 4.69
CA GLN A 110 -12.91 -4.35 5.70
C GLN A 110 -11.49 -4.92 5.63
N GLU A 111 -10.98 -5.22 4.43
CA GLU A 111 -9.59 -5.65 4.22
C GLU A 111 -8.59 -4.57 4.65
N LYS A 112 -8.92 -3.29 4.41
CA LYS A 112 -8.07 -2.15 4.73
C LYS A 112 -8.30 -1.59 6.13
N MET A 113 -9.26 -2.11 6.89
CA MET A 113 -9.64 -1.59 8.21
C MET A 113 -8.49 -1.62 9.22
N LYS A 114 -7.52 -2.53 9.02
CA LYS A 114 -6.32 -2.64 9.88
C LYS A 114 -5.36 -1.45 9.78
N ASP A 115 -5.41 -0.66 8.70
CA ASP A 115 -4.58 0.55 8.53
C ASP A 115 -5.39 1.83 8.33
N LEU A 116 -6.72 1.72 8.28
CA LEU A 116 -7.59 2.88 8.26
C LEU A 116 -7.77 3.37 9.70
N ASN A 117 -7.61 4.67 9.92
CA ASN A 117 -8.01 5.32 11.17
C ASN A 117 -9.54 5.46 11.30
N ALA A 118 -10.31 4.63 10.58
CA ALA A 118 -11.76 4.66 10.61
C ALA A 118 -12.25 3.88 11.83
N PHE A 119 -13.13 4.49 12.61
CA PHE A 119 -13.71 3.85 13.79
C PHE A 119 -14.84 2.89 13.40
N ASP A 120 -15.53 3.19 12.30
CA ASP A 120 -16.65 2.40 11.78
C ASP A 120 -16.43 1.93 10.34
N LEU A 121 -17.01 0.76 10.01
CA LEU A 121 -17.07 0.25 8.64
C LEU A 121 -17.71 1.25 7.67
N LYS A 122 -18.68 2.05 8.13
CA LYS A 122 -19.32 3.09 7.31
C LYS A 122 -18.33 4.21 6.93
N GLU A 123 -17.50 4.65 7.87
CA GLU A 123 -16.46 5.65 7.61
C GLU A 123 -15.36 5.08 6.72
N ALA A 124 -14.95 3.84 6.96
CA ALA A 124 -13.99 3.14 6.13
C ALA A 124 -14.47 3.07 4.68
N THR A 125 -15.74 2.68 4.46
CA THR A 125 -16.37 2.67 3.13
C THR A 125 -16.41 4.07 2.53
N LYS A 126 -16.71 5.12 3.31
CA LYS A 126 -16.71 6.52 2.83
C LYS A 126 -15.33 6.98 2.37
N ILE A 127 -14.26 6.57 3.07
CA ILE A 127 -12.86 6.86 2.68
C ILE A 127 -12.51 6.16 1.36
N ILE A 128 -12.94 4.91 1.18
CA ILE A 128 -12.76 4.16 -0.07
C ILE A 128 -13.55 4.82 -1.21
N CYS A 129 -14.80 5.22 -0.97
CA CYS A 129 -15.62 5.94 -1.95
C CYS A 129 -15.00 7.29 -2.35
N GLY A 130 -14.45 8.05 -1.39
CA GLY A 130 -13.72 9.28 -1.68
C GLY A 130 -12.47 9.04 -2.54
N SER A 131 -11.72 7.97 -2.22
CA SER A 131 -10.56 7.55 -3.01
C SER A 131 -10.94 7.12 -4.43
N ALA A 132 -12.09 6.47 -4.62
CA ALA A 132 -12.62 6.08 -5.92
C ALA A 132 -12.99 7.31 -6.76
N ARG A 133 -13.71 8.27 -6.18
CA ARG A 133 -14.07 9.54 -6.83
C ARG A 133 -12.84 10.33 -7.27
N SER A 134 -11.82 10.41 -6.43
CA SER A 134 -10.56 11.10 -6.75
C SER A 134 -9.80 10.48 -7.93
N MET A 135 -10.09 9.22 -8.28
CA MET A 135 -9.51 8.53 -9.43
C MET A 135 -10.43 8.52 -10.67
N GLY A 136 -11.59 9.17 -10.59
CA GLY A 136 -12.62 9.14 -11.63
C GLY A 136 -13.33 7.80 -11.73
N ILE A 137 -13.50 7.09 -10.62
CA ILE A 137 -14.28 5.84 -10.55
C ILE A 137 -15.59 6.13 -9.84
N GLU A 138 -16.69 5.79 -10.51
CA GLU A 138 -18.04 5.99 -9.99
C GLU A 138 -18.39 4.87 -9.01
N VAL A 139 -19.01 5.23 -7.89
CA VAL A 139 -19.54 4.24 -6.94
C VAL A 139 -21.02 4.11 -7.22
N LYS A 140 -21.43 2.97 -7.77
CA LYS A 140 -22.84 2.61 -7.94
C LYS A 140 -23.30 1.79 -6.72
N ASP A 141 -24.56 1.95 -6.33
CA ASP A 141 -25.16 1.18 -5.23
C ASP A 141 -25.10 -0.33 -5.50
#